data_AF-A0A850PM97-F1
#
_entry.id   AF-A0A850PM97-F1
#
_cell.length_a   1.000
_cell.length_b   1.000
_cell.length_c   1.000
_cell.angle_alpha   90.00
_cell.angle_beta   90.00
_cell.angle_gamma   90.00
#
_symmetry.space_group_name_H-M   'P 1'
#
loop_
_entity.id
_entity.type
_entity.pdbx_description
1 polymer ?
#
loop_
_entity_poly.entity_id
_entity_poly.type
_entity_poly.pdbx_seq_one_letter_code
_entity_poly.pdbx_strand_id
1 'polypeptide(L)'
;MDQVTTSAADDPTPAGLSLVEKASLTSGANFWWTKPLERIGIPSMMLTDGPHGLRKQREGGDHLGIGDSVPATCFPPAVGLGSSWDAELVTRVGRALGVEASIEGVAVLLGPGINIKRSPLCGRNFEYFSEDPVIAGRLGAALIDGIQSQGVGASLKHFAANNQETDRLRVSADVDPRPLREIYLRGFEYAV
;
A
#
# COMPACT_ATOMS: atom_id res chain seq x y z
N MET A 1 -14.24 -20.78 35.30
CA MET A 1 -13.92 -19.79 34.26
C MET A 1 -12.86 -18.91 34.87
N ASP A 2 -11.60 -19.27 34.68
CA ASP A 2 -10.49 -18.50 35.23
C ASP A 2 -10.36 -17.20 34.42
N GLN A 3 -10.59 -16.07 35.10
CA GLN A 3 -10.25 -14.76 34.57
C GLN A 3 -8.73 -14.67 34.56
N VAL A 4 -8.11 -14.91 33.40
CA VAL A 4 -6.71 -14.53 33.15
C VAL A 4 -6.65 -13.02 33.32
N THR A 5 -6.10 -12.59 34.45
CA THR A 5 -5.81 -11.19 34.71
C THR A 5 -4.63 -10.82 33.83
N THR A 6 -4.88 -10.12 32.72
CA THR A 6 -3.81 -9.53 31.91
C THR A 6 -3.08 -8.50 32.77
N SER A 7 -1.82 -8.77 33.09
CA SER A 7 -1.01 -7.83 33.84
C SER A 7 -0.79 -6.56 32.99
N ALA A 8 -0.54 -5.41 33.62
CA ALA A 8 -0.20 -4.18 32.88
C ALA A 8 1.04 -4.33 31.98
N ALA A 9 1.87 -5.35 32.21
CA ALA A 9 2.97 -5.68 31.32
C ALA A 9 2.48 -6.34 30.03
N ASP A 10 1.39 -7.11 30.05
CA ASP A 10 0.85 -7.83 28.89
C ASP A 10 -0.16 -7.01 28.08
N ASP A 11 -0.31 -5.72 28.40
CA ASP A 11 -1.17 -4.80 27.65
C ASP A 11 -0.55 -4.53 26.27
N PRO A 12 -1.21 -4.93 25.16
CA PRO A 12 -0.69 -4.71 23.81
C PRO A 12 -0.84 -3.26 23.34
N THR A 13 -1.44 -2.39 24.14
CA THR A 13 -1.56 -0.96 23.81
C THR A 13 -0.22 -0.24 23.99
N PRO A 14 -0.03 0.94 23.38
CA PRO A 14 1.15 1.75 23.64
C PRO A 14 1.39 2.08 25.13
N ALA A 15 0.39 2.00 26.02
CA ALA A 15 0.62 2.25 27.44
C ALA A 15 1.48 1.15 28.10
N GLY A 16 1.34 -0.10 27.66
CA GLY A 16 2.07 -1.26 28.18
C GLY A 16 3.49 -1.45 27.60
N LEU A 17 3.90 -0.63 26.63
CA LEU A 17 5.20 -0.74 25.97
C LEU A 17 6.25 0.17 26.61
N SER A 18 7.46 -0.39 26.80
CA SER A 18 8.66 0.40 27.07
C SER A 18 8.98 1.35 25.92
N LEU A 19 9.80 2.37 26.18
CA LEU A 19 10.22 3.31 25.13
C LEU A 19 10.97 2.62 23.98
N VAL A 20 11.76 1.59 24.29
CA VAL A 20 12.52 0.83 23.28
C VAL A 20 11.59 -0.02 22.41
N GLU A 21 10.57 -0.66 23.00
CA GLU A 21 9.55 -1.40 22.24
C GLU A 21 8.73 -0.46 21.36
N LYS A 22 8.36 0.73 21.85
CA LYS A 22 7.68 1.76 21.03
C LYS A 22 8.54 2.18 19.84
N ALA A 23 9.81 2.49 20.08
CA ALA A 23 10.73 2.92 19.05
C ALA A 23 11.05 1.80 18.04
N SER A 24 11.03 0.52 18.47
CA SER A 24 11.29 -0.58 17.57
C SER A 24 10.19 -0.69 16.50
N LEU A 25 8.92 -0.49 16.87
CA LEU A 25 7.75 -0.58 15.99
C LEU A 25 7.65 0.52 14.92
N THR A 26 8.45 1.60 14.99
CA THR A 26 8.42 2.69 14.00
C THR A 26 9.36 2.47 12.81
N SER A 27 9.87 1.24 12.63
CA SER A 27 10.79 0.88 11.55
C SER A 27 10.62 -0.58 11.14
N GLY A 28 10.89 -0.89 9.88
CA GLY A 28 10.97 -2.28 9.42
C GLY A 28 12.08 -3.05 10.14
N ALA A 29 11.89 -4.36 10.29
CA ALA A 29 12.96 -5.27 10.65
C ALA A 29 13.95 -5.43 9.48
N ASN A 30 13.41 -5.46 8.27
CA ASN A 30 14.13 -5.47 7.00
C ASN A 30 13.26 -4.78 5.93
N PHE A 31 13.57 -4.97 4.65
CA PHE A 31 12.84 -4.35 3.53
C PHE A 31 11.34 -4.68 3.49
N TRP A 32 10.96 -5.88 3.91
CA TRP A 32 9.60 -6.40 3.70
C TRP A 32 8.86 -6.73 4.99
N TRP A 33 9.55 -6.77 6.13
CA TRP A 33 8.97 -7.25 7.39
C TRP A 33 8.99 -6.18 8.47
N THR A 34 7.91 -6.10 9.25
CA THR A 34 7.88 -5.31 10.50
C THR A 34 8.64 -6.02 11.62
N LYS A 35 8.99 -5.29 12.70
CA LYS A 35 9.57 -5.93 13.89
C LYS A 35 8.47 -6.61 14.72
N PRO A 36 8.67 -7.87 15.16
CA PRO A 36 7.76 -8.52 16.11
C PRO A 36 7.97 -7.98 17.54
N LEU A 37 6.96 -8.15 18.40
CA LEU A 37 7.07 -8.07 19.86
C LEU A 37 6.49 -9.33 20.48
N GLU A 38 7.32 -10.38 20.58
CA GLU A 38 6.91 -11.73 21.02
C GLU A 38 6.31 -11.74 22.43
N ARG A 39 6.86 -10.92 23.33
CA ARG A 39 6.43 -10.82 24.73
C ARG A 39 4.92 -10.56 24.89
N ILE A 40 4.33 -9.80 23.97
CA ILE A 40 2.89 -9.46 23.96
C ILE A 40 2.16 -10.02 22.74
N GLY A 41 2.78 -10.98 22.04
CA GLY A 41 2.16 -11.69 20.92
C GLY A 41 1.94 -10.88 19.65
N ILE A 42 2.66 -9.76 19.43
CA ILE A 42 2.60 -9.03 18.15
C ILE A 42 3.51 -9.72 17.13
N PRO A 43 2.98 -10.31 16.05
CA PRO A 43 3.79 -10.98 15.04
C PRO A 43 4.51 -9.98 14.12
N SER A 44 5.54 -10.46 13.43
CA SER A 44 6.11 -9.76 12.28
C SER A 44 5.16 -9.88 11.10
N MET A 45 4.92 -8.77 10.42
CA MET A 45 4.02 -8.69 9.26
C MET A 45 4.81 -8.47 7.99
N MET A 46 4.50 -9.23 6.95
CA MET A 46 5.07 -9.02 5.62
C MET A 46 4.28 -7.97 4.84
N LEU A 47 5.01 -7.03 4.24
CA LEU A 47 4.53 -6.09 3.25
C LEU A 47 5.26 -6.37 1.94
N THR A 48 4.58 -6.24 0.81
CA THR A 48 5.26 -6.41 -0.49
C THR A 48 4.55 -5.68 -1.62
N ASP A 49 5.25 -5.50 -2.75
CA ASP A 49 4.68 -4.90 -3.96
C ASP A 49 3.65 -5.83 -4.64
N GLY A 50 2.71 -5.32 -5.43
CA GLY A 50 2.43 -3.90 -5.65
C GLY A 50 1.07 -3.69 -6.33
N PRO A 51 0.88 -2.58 -7.06
CA PRO A 51 -0.46 -2.09 -7.42
C PRO A 51 -1.22 -2.92 -8.48
N HIS A 52 -0.56 -3.86 -9.17
CA HIS A 52 -1.17 -4.67 -10.25
C HIS A 52 -0.67 -6.13 -10.28
N GLY A 53 -0.29 -6.67 -9.12
CA GLY A 53 0.17 -8.04 -8.98
C GLY A 53 1.00 -8.22 -7.72
N LEU A 54 0.94 -9.41 -7.11
CA LEU A 54 1.79 -9.75 -5.98
C LEU A 54 3.22 -10.03 -6.44
N ARG A 55 4.20 -9.38 -5.82
CA ARG A 55 5.64 -9.54 -6.10
C ARG A 55 6.40 -9.92 -4.84
N LYS A 56 6.08 -11.09 -4.31
CA LYS A 56 6.78 -11.70 -3.16
C LYS A 56 8.01 -12.47 -3.65
N GLN A 57 9.19 -12.15 -3.14
CA GLN A 57 10.43 -12.89 -3.45
C GLN A 57 10.50 -14.21 -2.68
N ARG A 58 10.96 -15.30 -3.33
CA ARG A 58 11.01 -16.64 -2.74
C ARG A 58 12.09 -16.77 -1.65
N GLU A 59 13.28 -16.18 -1.82
CA GLU A 59 14.36 -16.07 -0.82
C GLU A 59 15.31 -14.90 -1.15
N GLY A 60 16.04 -14.34 -0.15
CA GLY A 60 17.16 -13.40 -0.38
C GLY A 60 16.79 -12.04 -0.99
N GLY A 61 15.52 -11.66 -0.89
CA GLY A 61 14.95 -10.54 -1.61
C GLY A 61 15.49 -9.15 -1.26
N ASP A 62 15.89 -8.39 -2.28
CA ASP A 62 16.20 -6.96 -2.18
C ASP A 62 15.07 -6.07 -2.74
N HIS A 63 15.14 -4.77 -2.46
CA HIS A 63 14.20 -3.78 -3.01
C HIS A 63 14.21 -3.68 -4.55
N LEU A 64 15.25 -4.16 -5.23
CA LEU A 64 15.36 -4.09 -6.69
C LEU A 64 14.45 -5.11 -7.37
N GLY A 65 14.17 -6.23 -6.72
CA GLY A 65 13.28 -7.25 -7.26
C GLY A 65 13.88 -8.07 -8.40
N ILE A 66 15.21 -8.20 -8.41
CA ILE A 66 15.94 -8.94 -9.47
C ILE A 66 15.91 -10.46 -9.20
N GLY A 67 15.49 -10.88 -7.99
CA GLY A 67 15.33 -12.29 -7.61
C GLY A 67 14.01 -12.93 -8.06
N ASP A 68 13.95 -14.26 -7.93
CA ASP A 68 12.77 -15.06 -8.30
C ASP A 68 11.56 -14.73 -7.41
N SER A 69 10.40 -14.57 -8.04
CA SER A 69 9.15 -14.23 -7.36
C SER A 69 8.23 -15.44 -7.26
N VAL A 70 7.41 -15.48 -6.22
CA VAL A 70 6.26 -16.40 -6.19
C VAL A 70 5.38 -16.10 -7.42
N PRO A 71 5.02 -17.12 -8.22
CA PRO A 71 4.08 -16.96 -9.32
C PRO A 71 2.78 -16.37 -8.82
N ALA A 72 2.36 -15.28 -9.46
CA ALA A 72 1.17 -14.52 -9.13
C ALA A 72 0.54 -14.00 -10.41
N THR A 73 -0.73 -13.60 -10.35
CA THR A 73 -1.39 -13.01 -11.51
C THR A 73 -0.86 -11.60 -11.75
N CYS A 74 -0.36 -11.35 -12.97
CA CYS A 74 -0.02 -10.00 -13.42
C CYS A 74 -1.25 -9.36 -14.07
N PHE A 75 -1.92 -8.48 -13.33
CA PHE A 75 -3.10 -7.77 -13.81
C PHE A 75 -2.71 -6.60 -14.74
N PRO A 76 -3.65 -6.11 -15.58
CA PRO A 76 -3.43 -4.86 -16.29
C PRO A 76 -3.04 -3.74 -15.32
N PRO A 77 -1.99 -2.95 -15.62
CA PRO A 77 -1.62 -1.81 -14.79
C PRO A 77 -2.75 -0.78 -14.67
N ALA A 78 -2.68 0.09 -13.66
CA ALA A 78 -3.74 1.02 -13.32
C ALA A 78 -4.13 1.96 -14.48
N VAL A 79 -3.24 2.28 -15.43
CA VAL A 79 -3.63 3.02 -16.65
C VAL A 79 -4.64 2.25 -17.51
N GLY A 80 -4.49 0.94 -17.61
CA GLY A 80 -5.41 0.07 -18.34
C GLY A 80 -6.72 -0.11 -17.57
N LEU A 81 -6.65 -0.43 -16.27
CA LEU A 81 -7.83 -0.53 -15.42
C LEU A 81 -8.60 0.80 -15.34
N GLY A 82 -7.88 1.93 -15.29
CA GLY A 82 -8.43 3.28 -15.31
C GLY A 82 -9.27 3.56 -16.56
N SER A 83 -8.88 2.97 -17.68
CA SER A 83 -9.60 3.09 -18.95
C SER A 83 -10.89 2.28 -19.01
N SER A 84 -11.16 1.40 -18.04
CA SER A 84 -12.43 0.67 -17.95
C SER A 84 -13.57 1.52 -17.39
N TRP A 85 -13.26 2.52 -16.55
CA TRP A 85 -14.23 3.29 -15.76
C TRP A 85 -15.20 2.42 -14.94
N ASP A 86 -14.81 1.18 -14.66
CA ASP A 86 -15.65 0.17 -14.01
C ASP A 86 -15.10 -0.13 -12.61
N ALA A 87 -15.72 0.50 -11.61
CA ALA A 87 -15.36 0.30 -10.21
C ALA A 87 -15.60 -1.14 -9.75
N GLU A 88 -16.66 -1.80 -10.23
CA GLU A 88 -16.96 -3.18 -9.86
C GLU A 88 -15.90 -4.14 -10.38
N LEU A 89 -15.44 -3.95 -11.62
CA LEU A 89 -14.32 -4.68 -12.18
C LEU A 89 -13.04 -4.47 -11.35
N VAL A 90 -12.73 -3.22 -10.99
CA VAL A 90 -11.55 -2.92 -10.19
C VAL A 90 -11.64 -3.54 -8.80
N THR A 91 -12.81 -3.57 -8.17
CA THR A 91 -13.03 -4.29 -6.90
C THR A 91 -12.82 -5.81 -7.05
N ARG A 92 -13.25 -6.43 -8.17
CA ARG A 92 -12.95 -7.85 -8.44
C ARG A 92 -11.45 -8.10 -8.57
N VAL A 93 -10.72 -7.21 -9.24
CA VAL A 93 -9.25 -7.29 -9.33
C VAL A 93 -8.62 -7.14 -7.93
N GLY A 94 -9.06 -6.16 -7.14
CA GLY A 94 -8.60 -5.98 -5.77
C GLY A 94 -8.85 -7.22 -4.90
N ARG A 95 -10.00 -7.86 -5.03
CA ARG A 95 -10.31 -9.12 -4.33
C ARG A 95 -9.34 -10.24 -4.73
N ALA A 96 -9.07 -10.40 -6.03
CA ALA A 96 -8.14 -11.43 -6.50
C ALA A 96 -6.72 -11.20 -5.96
N LEU A 97 -6.26 -9.95 -5.96
CA LEU A 97 -4.99 -9.55 -5.32
C LEU A 97 -4.97 -9.88 -3.83
N GLY A 98 -6.06 -9.57 -3.11
CA GLY A 98 -6.21 -9.87 -1.69
C GLY A 98 -6.17 -11.38 -1.39
N VAL A 99 -6.78 -12.21 -2.25
CA VAL A 99 -6.72 -13.67 -2.13
C VAL A 99 -5.29 -14.17 -2.31
N GLU A 100 -4.59 -13.75 -3.36
CA GLU A 100 -3.18 -14.16 -3.60
C GLU A 100 -2.27 -13.72 -2.46
N ALA A 101 -2.41 -12.48 -1.99
CA ALA A 101 -1.66 -11.95 -0.85
C ALA A 101 -1.93 -12.73 0.44
N SER A 102 -3.19 -13.07 0.73
CA SER A 102 -3.58 -13.84 1.91
C SER A 102 -3.00 -15.26 1.88
N ILE A 103 -3.08 -15.96 0.75
CA ILE A 103 -2.48 -17.30 0.56
C ILE A 103 -0.97 -17.25 0.82
N GLU A 104 -0.31 -16.19 0.39
CA GLU A 104 1.12 -15.99 0.54
C GLU A 104 1.53 -15.36 1.89
N GLY A 105 0.60 -15.19 2.84
CA GLY A 105 0.91 -14.65 4.17
C GLY A 105 1.38 -13.18 4.16
N VAL A 106 0.96 -12.41 3.15
CA VAL A 106 1.22 -10.97 3.06
C VAL A 106 0.14 -10.21 3.79
N ALA A 107 0.55 -9.40 4.77
CA ALA A 107 -0.35 -8.60 5.59
C ALA A 107 -0.76 -7.30 4.91
N VAL A 108 0.13 -6.65 4.14
CA VAL A 108 -0.17 -5.41 3.41
C VAL A 108 0.39 -5.46 2.00
N LEU A 109 -0.47 -5.22 1.01
CA LEU A 109 -0.06 -5.03 -0.38
C LEU A 109 0.24 -3.55 -0.65
N LEU A 110 1.41 -3.25 -1.22
CA LEU A 110 1.86 -1.89 -1.47
C LEU A 110 1.19 -1.28 -2.72
N GLY A 111 -0.09 -0.95 -2.62
CA GLY A 111 -0.87 -0.24 -3.62
C GLY A 111 -2.30 0.05 -3.16
N PRO A 112 -3.12 0.74 -3.97
CA PRO A 112 -2.83 1.26 -5.31
C PRO A 112 -1.97 2.53 -5.34
N GLY A 113 -1.38 2.80 -6.51
CA GLY A 113 -0.83 4.10 -6.88
C GLY A 113 -1.89 5.01 -7.48
N ILE A 114 -2.09 6.23 -6.94
CA ILE A 114 -3.09 7.19 -7.43
C ILE A 114 -2.54 8.59 -7.73
N ASN A 115 -1.21 8.74 -7.88
CA ASN A 115 -0.64 10.03 -8.25
C ASN A 115 -1.19 10.49 -9.62
N ILE A 116 -1.47 11.79 -9.73
CA ILE A 116 -2.02 12.39 -10.94
C ILE A 116 -1.01 12.38 -12.10
N LYS A 117 -1.47 12.04 -13.29
CA LYS A 117 -0.69 12.11 -14.54
C LYS A 117 -0.56 13.55 -15.03
N ARG A 118 0.12 14.41 -14.26
CA ARG A 118 0.31 15.85 -14.58
C ARG A 118 0.94 16.06 -15.97
N SER A 119 1.90 15.21 -16.32
CA SER A 119 2.59 15.20 -17.60
C SER A 119 2.61 13.76 -18.11
N PRO A 120 2.44 13.53 -19.43
CA PRO A 120 2.52 12.18 -20.00
C PRO A 120 3.91 11.55 -19.86
N LEU A 121 4.95 12.35 -19.59
CA LEU A 121 6.36 11.91 -19.52
C LEU A 121 6.76 11.29 -18.17
N CYS A 122 5.90 11.29 -17.17
CA CYS A 122 6.24 10.67 -15.88
C CYS A 122 6.41 9.15 -16.05
N GLY A 123 7.57 8.62 -15.65
CA GLY A 123 7.94 7.22 -15.81
C GLY A 123 7.04 6.22 -15.09
N ARG A 124 6.20 6.68 -14.15
CA ARG A 124 5.26 5.84 -13.37
C ARG A 124 3.79 6.04 -13.74
N ASN A 125 3.48 6.78 -14.80
CA ASN A 125 2.10 6.95 -15.24
C ASN A 125 1.37 5.63 -15.52
N PHE A 126 2.09 4.56 -15.88
CA PHE A 126 1.48 3.25 -16.13
C PHE A 126 0.86 2.62 -14.87
N GLU A 127 1.42 2.89 -13.67
CA GLU A 127 0.91 2.38 -12.39
C GLU A 127 -0.11 3.30 -11.72
N TYR A 128 -0.46 4.42 -12.35
CA TYR A 128 -1.49 5.36 -11.88
C TYR A 128 -2.74 5.31 -12.75
N PHE A 129 -3.91 5.54 -12.15
CA PHE A 129 -5.20 5.42 -12.86
C PHE A 129 -5.43 6.51 -13.91
N SER A 130 -5.41 7.79 -13.51
CA SER A 130 -5.89 8.89 -14.37
C SER A 130 -5.17 10.21 -14.12
N GLU A 131 -5.30 11.14 -15.07
CA GLU A 131 -5.05 12.57 -14.83
C GLU A 131 -6.19 13.25 -14.07
N ASP A 132 -7.40 12.67 -14.11
CA ASP A 132 -8.56 13.16 -13.39
C ASP A 132 -8.60 12.63 -11.95
N PRO A 133 -8.71 13.52 -10.94
CA PRO A 133 -8.66 13.13 -9.54
C PRO A 133 -9.89 12.34 -9.05
N VAL A 134 -11.05 12.53 -9.68
CA VAL A 134 -12.28 11.81 -9.30
C VAL A 134 -12.20 10.36 -9.77
N ILE A 135 -11.74 10.13 -10.99
CA ILE A 135 -11.50 8.77 -11.52
C ILE A 135 -10.40 8.09 -10.71
N ALA A 136 -9.27 8.77 -10.47
CA ALA A 136 -8.17 8.19 -9.71
C ALA A 136 -8.58 7.81 -8.28
N GLY A 137 -9.35 8.67 -7.60
CA GLY A 137 -9.89 8.38 -6.27
C GLY A 137 -10.90 7.25 -6.25
N ARG A 138 -11.89 7.27 -7.17
CA ARG A 138 -12.96 6.24 -7.23
C ARG A 138 -12.42 4.85 -7.50
N LEU A 139 -11.53 4.71 -8.48
CA LEU A 139 -10.96 3.41 -8.82
C LEU A 139 -9.89 2.97 -7.81
N GLY A 140 -9.16 3.91 -7.22
CA GLY A 140 -8.26 3.64 -6.09
C GLY A 140 -9.02 3.05 -4.90
N ALA A 141 -10.11 3.69 -4.48
CA ALA A 141 -10.99 3.21 -3.41
C ALA A 141 -11.57 1.83 -3.72
N ALA A 142 -12.06 1.62 -4.95
CA ALA A 142 -12.60 0.33 -5.38
C ALA A 142 -11.57 -0.82 -5.29
N LEU A 143 -10.29 -0.56 -5.61
CA LEU A 143 -9.22 -1.55 -5.48
C LEU A 143 -8.92 -1.84 -4.00
N ILE A 144 -8.87 -0.79 -3.17
CA ILE A 144 -8.66 -0.89 -1.71
C ILE A 144 -9.75 -1.75 -1.08
N ASP A 145 -11.03 -1.48 -1.37
CA ASP A 145 -12.17 -2.24 -0.86
C ASP A 145 -12.06 -3.72 -1.25
N GLY A 146 -11.66 -3.99 -2.50
CA GLY A 146 -11.40 -5.35 -2.98
C GLY A 146 -10.33 -6.06 -2.16
N ILE A 147 -9.15 -5.45 -2.00
CA ILE A 147 -8.02 -6.02 -1.25
C ILE A 147 -8.40 -6.26 0.21
N GLN A 148 -8.95 -5.24 0.87
CA GLN A 148 -9.28 -5.27 2.30
C GLN A 148 -10.44 -6.21 2.62
N SER A 149 -11.33 -6.49 1.66
CA SER A 149 -12.38 -7.51 1.83
C SER A 149 -11.83 -8.92 2.10
N GLN A 150 -10.54 -9.16 1.83
CA GLN A 150 -9.86 -10.44 2.05
C GLN A 150 -8.96 -10.43 3.30
N GLY A 151 -9.06 -9.40 4.16
CA GLY A 151 -8.26 -9.29 5.38
C GLY A 151 -6.80 -8.87 5.16
N VAL A 152 -6.45 -8.42 3.95
CA VAL A 152 -5.13 -7.88 3.60
C VAL A 152 -5.21 -6.36 3.59
N GLY A 153 -4.24 -5.68 4.21
CA GLY A 153 -4.15 -4.22 4.16
C GLY A 153 -3.78 -3.71 2.77
N ALA A 154 -4.29 -2.53 2.41
CA ALA A 154 -3.84 -1.78 1.25
C ALA A 154 -2.93 -0.61 1.68
N SER A 155 -2.06 -0.16 0.78
CA SER A 155 -1.17 0.99 1.01
C SER A 155 -1.32 1.99 -0.12
N LEU A 156 -2.26 2.93 0.06
CA LEU A 156 -2.52 4.00 -0.88
C LEU A 156 -1.27 4.88 -1.06
N LYS A 157 -0.78 5.00 -2.29
CA LYS A 157 0.51 5.66 -2.58
C LYS A 157 0.48 6.55 -3.83
N HIS A 158 1.40 7.48 -4.01
CA HIS A 158 2.37 8.02 -3.04
C HIS A 158 1.85 9.36 -2.57
N PHE A 159 1.55 9.47 -1.28
CA PHE A 159 1.03 10.71 -0.72
C PHE A 159 2.16 11.73 -0.53
N ALA A 160 2.16 12.89 -1.16
CA ALA A 160 1.38 13.30 -2.33
C ALA A 160 2.32 13.96 -3.35
N ALA A 161 1.78 14.37 -4.51
CA ALA A 161 2.50 15.14 -5.53
C ALA A 161 3.81 14.50 -6.11
N ASN A 162 3.96 13.17 -6.03
CA ASN A 162 5.03 12.45 -6.72
C ASN A 162 4.67 12.20 -8.20
N ASN A 163 4.75 13.23 -9.03
CA ASN A 163 4.27 13.23 -10.43
C ASN A 163 5.39 13.25 -11.49
N GLN A 164 6.63 13.00 -11.10
CA GLN A 164 7.78 12.83 -12.00
C GLN A 164 8.84 11.93 -11.35
N GLU A 165 9.57 11.16 -12.16
CA GLU A 165 10.66 10.33 -11.64
C GLU A 165 12.00 11.06 -11.58
N THR A 166 12.21 12.03 -12.47
CA THR A 166 13.41 12.86 -12.49
C THR A 166 13.57 13.55 -11.15
N ASP A 167 14.65 13.19 -10.48
CA ASP A 167 15.05 13.75 -9.19
C ASP A 167 14.04 13.60 -8.04
N ARG A 168 13.19 12.57 -8.08
CA ARG A 168 12.10 12.36 -7.09
C ARG A 168 12.53 12.25 -5.63
N LEU A 169 13.82 12.02 -5.37
CA LEU A 169 14.37 11.96 -4.00
C LEU A 169 14.83 13.33 -3.47
N ARG A 170 14.87 14.38 -4.30
CA ARG A 170 15.36 15.72 -3.91
C ARG A 170 14.46 16.87 -4.33
N VAL A 171 13.65 16.70 -5.37
CA VAL A 171 12.82 17.79 -5.92
C VAL A 171 11.71 18.23 -4.95
N SER A 172 11.48 19.55 -4.86
CA SER A 172 10.29 20.13 -4.23
C SER A 172 9.19 20.35 -5.27
N ALA A 173 7.98 19.90 -4.97
CA ALA A 173 6.80 20.22 -5.77
C ALA A 173 6.12 21.47 -5.19
N ASP A 174 6.40 22.63 -5.78
CA ASP A 174 5.77 23.89 -5.37
C ASP A 174 4.39 24.01 -6.03
N VAL A 175 3.34 23.73 -5.24
CA VAL A 175 1.95 23.66 -5.72
C VAL A 175 1.08 24.62 -4.92
N ASP A 176 0.35 25.49 -5.61
CA ASP A 176 -0.59 26.41 -4.96
C ASP A 176 -1.67 25.65 -4.15
N PRO A 177 -2.21 26.25 -3.07
CA PRO A 177 -3.19 25.57 -2.21
C PRO A 177 -4.40 25.01 -2.96
N ARG A 178 -4.87 25.73 -3.98
CA ARG A 178 -6.04 25.31 -4.78
C ARG A 178 -5.77 24.04 -5.60
N PRO A 179 -4.79 23.99 -6.53
CA PRO A 179 -4.50 22.76 -7.26
C PRO A 179 -4.03 21.63 -6.35
N LEU A 180 -3.35 21.92 -5.23
CA LEU A 180 -3.02 20.90 -4.23
C LEU A 180 -4.29 20.18 -3.73
N ARG A 181 -5.31 20.93 -3.35
CA ARG A 181 -6.59 20.39 -2.85
C ARG A 181 -7.43 19.76 -3.95
N GLU A 182 -7.62 20.46 -5.07
CA GLU A 182 -8.56 20.06 -6.12
C GLU A 182 -8.02 18.91 -7.00
N ILE A 183 -6.71 18.79 -7.16
CA ILE A 183 -6.08 17.81 -8.07
C ILE A 183 -5.32 16.73 -7.29
N TYR A 184 -4.30 17.10 -6.51
CA TYR A 184 -3.35 16.11 -6.00
C TYR A 184 -3.82 15.40 -4.72
N LEU A 185 -4.63 16.05 -3.90
CA LEU A 185 -5.16 15.48 -2.66
C LEU A 185 -6.58 14.92 -2.82
N ARG A 186 -7.34 15.38 -3.82
CA ARG A 186 -8.73 14.99 -4.03
C ARG A 186 -8.95 13.49 -4.19
N GLY A 187 -8.05 12.81 -4.90
CA GLY A 187 -8.11 11.35 -5.03
C GLY A 187 -7.86 10.61 -3.72
N PHE A 188 -6.92 11.12 -2.89
CA PHE A 188 -6.65 10.56 -1.57
C PHE A 188 -7.82 10.82 -0.60
N GLU A 189 -8.40 12.02 -0.63
CA GLU A 189 -9.60 12.36 0.15
C GLU A 189 -10.77 11.41 -0.13
N TYR A 190 -10.96 10.98 -1.38
CA TYR A 190 -12.03 10.05 -1.73
C TYR A 190 -11.78 8.62 -1.23
N ALA A 191 -10.51 8.22 -1.11
CA ALA A 191 -10.11 6.85 -0.80
C ALA A 191 -9.91 6.58 0.71
N VAL A 192 -10.07 7.59 1.56
CA VAL A 192 -9.98 7.54 3.04
C VAL A 192 -11.36 7.75 3.64
#